data_AF-A0A395V5A0-F1
#
_entry.id   AF-A0A395V5A0-F1
#
_cell.length_a   1.000
_cell.length_b   1.000
_cell.length_c   1.000
_cell.angle_alpha   90.00
_cell.angle_beta   90.00
_cell.angle_gamma   90.00
#
_symmetry.space_group_name_H-M   'P 1'
#
loop_
_entity.id
_entity.type
_entity.pdbx_description
1 polymer ?
#
loop_
_entity_poly.entity_id
_entity_poly.type
_entity_poly.pdbx_seq_one_letter_code
_entity_poly.pdbx_strand_id
1 'polypeptide(L)'
;MGRTDRSYKDLKQKQKSAIADKTYSMYIRFYLENHRMPNADEKSSICKKLFATVQAVAPKTDYEEFCRIVDKREAGYEDRILRDIQNGITLEKLNMKKRKKTPEEKAAVLKMKRKQRRAKGKAMKNQAVENNICQNDTFFYIAGYTSGGAPYGVTWQEMGLEPWQDLEEAQ
;
A
#
# COMPACT_ATOMS: atom_id res chain seq x y z
N MET A 1 -24.82 2.40 20.84
CA MET A 1 -24.69 1.84 22.20
C MET A 1 -23.41 1.03 22.29
N GLY A 2 -22.48 1.43 23.17
CA GLY A 2 -21.23 0.70 23.36
C GLY A 2 -21.50 -0.64 24.05
N ARG A 3 -21.03 -1.74 23.48
CA ARG A 3 -21.10 -3.06 24.12
C ARG A 3 -20.15 -3.05 25.32
N THR A 4 -20.70 -2.92 26.51
CA THR A 4 -20.01 -2.84 27.82
C THR A 4 -19.47 -4.18 28.29
N ASP A 5 -19.96 -5.30 27.75
CA ASP A 5 -19.61 -6.64 28.22
C ASP A 5 -18.39 -7.29 27.55
N ARG A 6 -17.68 -6.58 26.68
CA ARG A 6 -16.57 -7.17 25.90
C ARG A 6 -15.34 -7.38 26.77
N SER A 7 -14.84 -8.61 26.79
CA SER A 7 -13.52 -8.99 27.31
C SER A 7 -12.48 -9.03 26.19
N TYR A 8 -11.18 -8.98 26.52
CA TYR A 8 -10.08 -9.14 25.57
C TYR A 8 -10.22 -10.38 24.68
N LYS A 9 -10.79 -11.47 25.21
CA LYS A 9 -11.03 -12.70 24.45
C LYS A 9 -12.02 -12.50 23.29
N ASP A 10 -12.99 -11.61 23.46
CA ASP A 10 -14.05 -11.32 22.50
C ASP A 10 -13.61 -10.31 21.42
N LEU A 11 -12.40 -9.75 21.52
CA LEU A 11 -11.88 -8.84 20.51
C LEU A 11 -11.68 -9.58 19.18
N LYS A 12 -12.02 -8.87 18.10
CA LYS A 12 -11.68 -9.32 16.75
C LYS A 12 -10.16 -9.43 16.62
N GLN A 13 -9.71 -10.36 15.78
CA GLN A 13 -8.28 -10.58 15.54
C GLN A 13 -7.54 -9.29 15.14
N LYS A 14 -8.18 -8.45 14.31
CA LYS A 14 -7.66 -7.13 13.92
C LYS A 14 -7.43 -6.18 15.11
N GLN A 15 -8.25 -6.26 16.16
CA GLN A 15 -8.09 -5.44 17.37
C GLN A 15 -6.98 -6.02 18.25
N LYS A 16 -6.93 -7.35 18.40
CA LYS A 16 -5.86 -8.05 19.12
C LYS A 16 -4.49 -7.81 18.50
N SER A 17 -4.40 -7.80 17.16
CA SER A 17 -3.18 -7.48 16.43
C SER A 17 -2.79 -6.01 16.61
N ALA A 18 -3.74 -5.07 16.54
CA ALA A 18 -3.45 -3.66 16.79
C ALA A 18 -2.92 -3.40 18.21
N ILE A 19 -3.44 -4.13 19.22
CA ILE A 19 -2.92 -4.08 20.59
C ILE A 19 -1.51 -4.67 20.64
N ALA A 20 -1.26 -5.81 19.99
CA ALA A 20 0.06 -6.43 19.91
C ALA A 20 1.11 -5.54 19.24
N ASP A 21 0.75 -4.91 18.12
CA ASP A 21 1.60 -3.97 17.39
C ASP A 21 1.94 -2.75 18.26
N LYS A 22 0.97 -2.28 19.05
CA LYS A 22 1.18 -1.19 20.00
C LYS A 22 2.11 -1.60 21.13
N THR A 23 1.95 -2.79 21.70
CA THR A 23 2.87 -3.35 22.70
C THR A 23 4.27 -3.38 22.13
N TYR A 24 4.47 -4.01 20.97
CA TYR A 24 5.76 -4.08 20.31
C TYR A 24 6.37 -2.70 20.06
N SER A 25 5.57 -1.74 19.56
CA SER A 25 6.01 -0.36 19.32
C SER A 25 6.52 0.33 20.59
N MET A 26 6.00 0.01 21.78
CA MET A 26 6.49 0.56 23.04
C MET A 26 7.81 -0.07 23.45
N TYR A 27 7.95 -1.40 23.31
CA TYR A 27 9.17 -2.13 23.64
C TYR A 27 10.33 -1.76 22.72
N ILE A 28 10.13 -1.75 21.39
CA ILE A 28 11.20 -1.37 20.46
C ILE A 28 11.64 0.08 20.66
N ARG A 29 10.69 0.98 20.96
CA ARG A 29 11.02 2.38 21.26
C ARG A 29 11.88 2.49 22.51
N PHE A 30 11.49 1.78 23.56
CA PHE A 30 12.26 1.73 24.80
C PHE A 30 13.69 1.18 24.56
N TYR A 31 13.80 0.09 23.78
CA TYR A 31 15.08 -0.50 23.44
C TYR A 31 15.97 0.44 22.62
N LEU A 32 15.40 1.17 21.66
CA LEU A 32 16.15 2.15 20.88
C LEU A 32 16.57 3.38 21.70
N GLU A 33 15.84 3.73 22.76
CA GLU A 33 16.16 4.85 23.66
C GLU A 33 17.19 4.45 24.73
N ASN A 34 17.15 3.22 25.24
CA ASN A 34 17.95 2.78 26.40
C ASN A 34 18.97 1.68 26.08
N HIS A 35 18.98 1.15 24.85
CA HIS A 35 19.81 0.01 24.41
C HIS A 35 19.65 -1.26 25.27
N ARG A 36 18.50 -1.42 25.93
CA ARG A 36 18.19 -2.56 26.80
C ARG A 36 16.69 -2.88 26.82
N MET A 37 16.35 -4.08 27.30
CA MET A 37 14.96 -4.47 27.56
C MET A 37 14.41 -3.75 28.82
N PRO A 38 13.10 -3.45 28.89
CA PRO A 38 12.51 -2.86 30.09
C PRO A 38 12.65 -3.76 31.32
N ASN A 39 12.90 -3.18 32.50
CA ASN A 39 12.92 -3.90 33.77
C ASN A 39 11.50 -4.11 34.32
N ALA A 40 11.31 -4.93 35.36
CA ALA A 40 9.99 -5.28 35.92
C ALA A 40 9.09 -4.05 36.22
N ASP A 41 9.64 -2.98 36.78
CA ASP A 41 8.90 -1.74 37.07
C ASP A 41 8.47 -0.99 35.81
N GLU A 42 9.37 -0.92 34.83
CA GLU A 42 9.11 -0.26 33.54
C GLU A 42 8.10 -1.04 32.71
N LYS A 43 8.18 -2.38 32.75
CA LYS A 43 7.18 -3.28 32.18
C LYS A 43 5.81 -3.02 32.79
N SER A 44 5.72 -2.91 34.11
CA SER A 44 4.47 -2.59 34.81
C SER A 44 3.89 -1.24 34.34
N SER A 45 4.75 -0.22 34.17
CA SER A 45 4.35 1.09 33.61
C SER A 45 3.83 0.97 32.17
N ILE A 46 4.49 0.19 31.32
CA ILE A 46 4.06 -0.08 29.94
C ILE A 46 2.73 -0.85 29.92
N CYS A 47 2.57 -1.87 30.75
CA CYS A 47 1.35 -2.65 30.90
C CYS A 47 0.16 -1.79 31.34
N LYS A 48 0.33 -0.91 32.33
CA LYS A 48 -0.72 0.04 32.74
C LYS A 48 -1.18 0.95 31.60
N LYS A 49 -0.23 1.50 30.84
CA LYS A 49 -0.54 2.36 29.67
C LYS A 49 -1.26 1.59 28.57
N LEU A 50 -0.86 0.35 28.31
CA LEU A 50 -1.54 -0.52 27.35
C LEU A 50 -2.94 -0.89 27.83
N PHE A 51 -3.07 -1.26 29.09
CA PHE A 51 -4.33 -1.66 29.71
C PHE A 51 -5.37 -0.55 29.64
N ALA A 52 -5.01 0.71 29.93
CA ALA A 52 -5.92 1.84 29.75
C ALA A 52 -6.52 1.91 28.34
N THR A 53 -5.74 1.51 27.32
CA THR A 53 -6.22 1.51 25.93
C THR A 53 -7.01 0.27 25.56
N VAL A 54 -6.76 -0.86 26.24
CA VAL A 54 -7.58 -2.07 26.15
C VAL A 54 -8.92 -1.85 26.86
N GLN A 55 -8.93 -1.21 28.02
CA GLN A 55 -10.13 -0.91 28.79
C GLN A 55 -11.12 -0.04 28.01
N ALA A 56 -10.62 0.88 27.17
CA ALA A 56 -11.46 1.65 26.25
C ALA A 56 -12.18 0.78 25.18
N VAL A 57 -11.63 -0.39 24.84
CA VAL A 57 -12.18 -1.30 23.82
C VAL A 57 -12.93 -2.48 24.45
N ALA A 58 -12.46 -2.94 25.61
CA ALA A 58 -12.92 -4.12 26.35
C ALA A 58 -12.83 -3.87 27.87
N PRO A 59 -13.86 -3.21 28.44
CA PRO A 59 -13.88 -2.79 29.84
C PRO A 59 -13.85 -3.94 30.85
N LYS A 60 -14.32 -5.13 30.45
CA LYS A 60 -14.42 -6.32 31.31
C LYS A 60 -13.13 -7.13 31.40
N THR A 61 -12.08 -6.69 30.72
CA THR A 61 -10.78 -7.38 30.74
C THR A 61 -10.13 -7.22 32.10
N ASP A 62 -9.74 -8.32 32.73
CA ASP A 62 -8.95 -8.29 33.95
C ASP A 62 -7.50 -7.85 33.68
N TYR A 63 -6.92 -7.07 34.59
CA TYR A 63 -5.56 -6.54 34.44
C TYR A 63 -4.51 -7.65 34.49
N GLU A 64 -4.66 -8.62 35.39
CA GLU A 64 -3.72 -9.71 35.57
C GLU A 64 -3.73 -10.63 34.34
N GLU A 65 -4.91 -10.93 33.82
CA GLU A 65 -5.04 -11.71 32.59
C GLU A 65 -4.37 -10.99 31.39
N PHE A 66 -4.51 -9.67 31.30
CA PHE A 66 -3.84 -8.89 30.27
C PHE A 66 -2.32 -8.90 30.41
N CYS A 67 -1.79 -8.75 31.63
CA CYS A 67 -0.36 -8.81 31.90
C CYS A 67 0.24 -10.17 31.46
N ARG A 68 -0.42 -11.28 31.79
CA ARG A 68 0.02 -12.63 31.35
C ARG A 68 0.12 -12.74 29.82
N ILE A 69 -0.74 -12.03 29.08
CA ILE A 69 -0.70 -12.00 27.61
C ILE A 69 0.50 -11.18 27.12
N VAL A 70 0.82 -10.08 27.78
CA VAL A 70 2.00 -9.26 27.46
C VAL A 70 3.28 -10.02 27.76
N ASP A 71 3.37 -10.68 28.92
CA ASP A 71 4.54 -11.46 29.33
C ASP A 71 4.85 -12.58 28.32
N LYS A 72 3.82 -13.31 27.87
CA LYS A 72 3.97 -14.34 26.84
C LYS A 72 4.50 -13.80 25.51
N ARG A 73 4.20 -12.54 25.18
CA ARG A 73 4.66 -11.90 23.93
C ARG A 73 6.08 -11.35 24.06
N GLU A 74 6.44 -10.90 25.26
CA GLU A 74 7.75 -10.35 25.54
C GLU A 74 8.87 -11.35 25.26
N ALA A 75 8.65 -12.64 25.57
CA ALA A 75 9.65 -13.68 25.39
C ALA A 75 10.27 -13.73 23.97
N GLY A 76 9.57 -13.25 22.93
CA GLY A 76 10.08 -13.16 21.56
C GLY A 76 10.38 -11.74 21.06
N TYR A 77 10.23 -10.71 21.88
CA TYR A 77 10.47 -9.34 21.46
C TYR A 77 11.95 -9.01 21.35
N GLU A 78 12.81 -9.58 22.19
CA GLU A 78 14.26 -9.33 22.12
C GLU A 78 14.85 -9.74 20.78
N ASP A 79 14.69 -11.01 20.41
CA ASP A 79 15.17 -11.54 19.13
C ASP A 79 14.58 -10.79 17.93
N ARG A 80 13.28 -10.44 18.03
CA ARG A 80 12.62 -9.68 16.98
C ARG A 80 13.18 -8.26 16.85
N ILE A 81 13.43 -7.56 17.96
CA ILE A 81 14.03 -6.23 17.97
C ILE A 81 15.43 -6.28 17.39
N LEU A 82 16.25 -7.26 17.77
CA LEU A 82 17.61 -7.43 17.23
C LEU A 82 17.60 -7.63 15.72
N ARG A 83 16.71 -8.50 15.21
CA ARG A 83 16.52 -8.71 13.77
C ARG A 83 16.07 -7.44 13.06
N ASP A 84 15.15 -6.70 13.67
CA ASP A 84 14.62 -5.46 13.12
C ASP A 84 15.70 -4.34 13.08
N ILE A 85 16.60 -4.31 14.07
CA ILE A 85 17.79 -3.45 14.08
C ILE A 85 18.76 -3.85 12.96
N GLN A 86 19.01 -5.15 12.75
CA GLN A 86 19.82 -5.63 11.62
C GLN A 86 19.19 -5.24 10.27
N ASN A 87 17.85 -5.23 10.18
CA ASN A 87 17.10 -4.77 9.01
C ASN A 87 17.07 -3.23 8.88
N GLY A 88 17.78 -2.50 9.75
CA GLY A 88 17.92 -1.05 9.69
C GLY A 88 16.71 -0.27 10.21
N ILE A 89 15.95 -0.81 11.17
CA ILE A 89 14.95 -0.02 11.90
C ILE A 89 15.66 0.99 12.81
N THR A 90 15.30 2.26 12.64
CA THR A 90 15.77 3.37 13.48
C THR A 90 14.59 4.03 14.19
N LEU A 91 14.88 4.71 15.31
CA LEU A 91 13.89 5.47 16.06
C LEU A 91 13.18 6.52 15.18
N GLU A 92 13.91 7.08 14.23
CA GLU A 92 13.41 8.05 13.25
C GLU A 92 12.34 7.44 12.32
N LYS A 93 12.60 6.24 11.76
CA LYS A 93 11.61 5.51 10.92
C LYS A 93 10.33 5.19 11.71
N LEU A 94 10.46 4.83 12.98
CA LEU A 94 9.33 4.58 13.89
C LEU A 94 8.49 5.84 14.14
N ASN A 95 9.14 6.98 14.36
CA ASN A 95 8.47 8.27 14.59
C ASN A 95 7.85 8.85 13.30
N MET A 96 8.47 8.65 12.14
CA MET A 96 7.90 9.04 10.84
C MET A 96 6.55 8.36 10.57
N LYS A 97 6.35 7.12 11.02
CA LYS A 97 5.07 6.39 10.88
C LYS A 97 3.91 7.06 11.65
N LYS A 98 4.21 7.76 12.75
CA LYS A 98 3.21 8.42 13.62
C LYS A 98 3.00 9.91 13.31
N ARG A 99 3.81 10.53 12.44
CA ARG A 99 3.54 11.90 11.99
C ARG A 99 2.22 11.93 11.22
N LYS A 100 1.26 12.72 11.71
CA LYS A 100 0.16 13.21 10.86
C LYS A 100 0.83 14.04 9.76
N LYS A 101 0.84 13.53 8.52
CA LYS A 101 1.29 14.29 7.35
C LYS A 101 0.63 15.67 7.40
N THR A 102 1.45 16.71 7.33
CA THR A 102 0.95 18.08 7.26
C THR A 102 0.01 18.20 6.05
N PRO A 103 -0.98 19.11 6.07
CA PRO A 103 -1.86 19.31 4.93
C PRO A 103 -1.10 19.52 3.62
N GLU A 104 0.07 20.14 3.70
CA GLU A 104 1.00 20.37 2.59
C GLU A 104 1.63 19.08 2.04
N GLU A 105 2.09 18.17 2.90
CA GLU A 105 2.65 16.88 2.49
C GLU A 105 1.57 15.96 1.88
N LYS A 106 0.33 16.05 2.39
CA LYS A 106 -0.84 15.37 1.77
C LYS A 106 -1.15 15.92 0.39
N ALA A 107 -1.10 17.24 0.22
CA ALA A 107 -1.31 17.89 -1.08
C ALA A 107 -0.20 17.51 -2.08
N ALA A 108 1.05 17.44 -1.63
CA ALA A 108 2.18 16.99 -2.46
C ALA A 108 2.01 15.54 -2.92
N VAL A 109 1.61 14.63 -2.03
CA VAL A 109 1.32 13.23 -2.37
C VAL A 109 0.15 13.14 -3.37
N LEU A 110 -0.90 13.94 -3.21
CA LEU A 110 -2.03 13.97 -4.13
C LEU A 110 -1.61 14.50 -5.52
N LYS A 111 -0.80 15.56 -5.57
CA LYS A 111 -0.21 16.09 -6.81
C LYS A 111 0.66 15.04 -7.51
N MET A 112 1.49 14.31 -6.75
CA MET A 112 2.34 13.23 -7.28
C MET A 112 1.51 12.07 -7.84
N LYS A 113 0.50 11.60 -7.10
CA LYS A 113 -0.43 10.55 -7.59
C LYS A 113 -1.20 10.99 -8.83
N ARG A 114 -1.62 12.26 -8.91
CA ARG A 114 -2.28 12.82 -10.11
C ARG A 114 -1.33 12.84 -11.31
N LYS A 115 -0.06 13.21 -11.13
CA LYS A 115 0.96 13.14 -12.18
C LYS A 115 1.18 11.69 -12.66
N GLN A 116 1.31 10.72 -11.74
CA GLN A 116 1.43 9.31 -12.11
C GLN A 116 0.22 8.79 -12.91
N ARG A 117 -1.01 9.12 -12.50
CA ARG A 117 -2.23 8.72 -13.23
C ARG A 117 -2.25 9.30 -14.64
N ARG A 118 -1.86 10.58 -14.79
CA ARG A 118 -1.74 11.24 -16.10
C ARG A 118 -0.67 10.60 -16.98
N ALA A 119 0.49 10.27 -16.41
CA ALA A 119 1.57 9.59 -17.12
C ALA A 119 1.13 8.20 -17.60
N LYS A 120 0.47 7.41 -16.74
CA LYS A 120 -0.09 6.10 -17.11
C LYS A 120 -1.14 6.21 -18.21
N GLY A 121 -2.04 7.19 -18.13
CA GLY A 121 -3.03 7.44 -19.17
C GLY A 121 -2.41 7.85 -20.51
N LYS A 122 -1.37 8.70 -20.49
CA LYS A 122 -0.62 9.06 -21.71
C LYS A 122 0.13 7.86 -22.30
N ALA A 123 0.79 7.05 -21.47
CA ALA A 123 1.47 5.84 -21.93
C ALA A 123 0.49 4.85 -22.59
N MET A 124 -0.68 4.63 -21.98
CA MET A 124 -1.71 3.76 -22.54
C MET A 124 -2.32 4.32 -23.85
N LYS A 125 -2.51 5.64 -23.95
CA LYS A 125 -2.94 6.29 -25.19
C LYS A 125 -1.88 6.19 -26.28
N ASN A 126 -0.61 6.46 -25.96
CA ASN A 126 0.48 6.34 -26.91
C ASN A 126 0.64 4.89 -27.39
N GLN A 127 0.54 3.91 -26.49
CA GLN A 127 0.53 2.49 -26.87
C GLN A 127 -0.66 2.14 -27.78
N ALA A 128 -1.86 2.67 -27.50
CA ALA A 128 -3.02 2.47 -28.38
C ALA A 128 -2.84 3.13 -29.75
N VAL A 129 -2.19 4.30 -29.81
CA VAL A 129 -1.89 5.03 -31.05
C VAL A 129 -0.78 4.33 -31.84
N GLU A 130 0.30 3.87 -31.20
CA GLU A 130 1.37 3.09 -31.85
C GLU A 130 0.84 1.77 -32.42
N ASN A 131 -0.03 1.07 -31.68
CA ASN A 131 -0.71 -0.11 -32.19
C ASN A 131 -1.68 0.19 -33.37
N ASN A 132 -2.21 1.42 -33.46
CA ASN A 132 -3.02 1.84 -34.61
C ASN A 132 -2.17 2.28 -35.81
N ILE A 133 -0.98 2.85 -35.60
CA ILE A 133 -0.10 3.31 -36.68
C ILE A 133 0.67 2.13 -37.31
N CYS A 134 0.95 1.06 -36.56
CA CYS A 134 1.75 -0.07 -37.03
C CYS A 134 0.96 -1.18 -37.75
N GLN A 135 -0.31 -0.95 -38.11
CA GLN A 135 -1.11 -1.95 -38.84
C GLN A 135 -1.91 -1.34 -39.99
N ASN A 136 -1.29 -1.20 -41.16
CA ASN A 136 -1.56 -2.05 -42.33
C ASN A 136 -1.01 -1.40 -43.62
N ASP A 137 0.17 -1.85 -44.07
CA ASP A 137 0.61 -1.66 -45.46
C ASP A 137 -0.22 -2.51 -46.45
N THR A 138 -1.18 -3.29 -45.96
CA THR A 138 -2.06 -4.19 -46.71
C THR A 138 -3.15 -3.44 -47.50
N PHE A 139 -3.63 -2.32 -46.95
CA PHE A 139 -4.79 -1.61 -47.50
C PHE A 139 -4.36 -0.26 -48.10
N PHE A 140 -4.78 -0.01 -49.34
CA PHE A 140 -4.71 1.31 -49.97
C PHE A 140 -5.65 2.30 -49.28
N TYR A 141 -6.85 1.84 -48.89
CA TYR A 141 -7.83 2.65 -48.19
C TYR A 141 -8.69 1.80 -47.25
N ILE A 142 -8.66 2.06 -45.95
CA ILE A 142 -9.52 1.38 -44.96
C ILE A 142 -10.84 2.14 -44.83
N ALA A 143 -11.94 1.51 -45.26
CA ALA A 143 -13.28 2.09 -45.17
C ALA A 143 -13.83 2.06 -43.72
N GLY A 144 -13.33 1.15 -42.89
CA GLY A 144 -13.66 1.10 -41.47
C GLY A 144 -13.13 -0.13 -40.75
N TYR A 145 -13.50 -0.27 -39.48
CA TYR A 145 -13.18 -1.43 -38.63
C TYR A 145 -14.46 -2.16 -38.24
N THR A 146 -14.41 -3.49 -38.30
CA THR A 146 -15.49 -4.33 -37.79
C THR A 146 -15.58 -4.26 -36.26
N SER A 147 -16.68 -4.73 -35.67
CA SER A 147 -16.85 -4.78 -34.21
C SER A 147 -15.80 -5.62 -33.47
N GLY A 148 -15.08 -6.49 -34.20
CA GLY A 148 -13.95 -7.27 -33.71
C GLY A 148 -12.57 -6.62 -33.93
N GLY A 149 -12.53 -5.39 -34.45
CA GLY A 149 -11.28 -4.65 -34.67
C GLY A 149 -10.51 -5.04 -35.94
N ALA A 150 -11.05 -5.93 -36.79
CA ALA A 150 -10.46 -6.24 -38.09
C ALA A 150 -10.79 -5.11 -39.10
N PRO A 151 -9.79 -4.53 -39.77
CA PRO A 151 -10.01 -3.51 -40.80
C PRO A 151 -10.57 -4.14 -42.07
N TYR A 152 -11.45 -3.41 -42.76
CA TYR A 152 -11.88 -3.74 -44.10
C TYR A 152 -11.78 -2.49 -44.98
N GLY A 153 -11.41 -2.70 -46.24
CA GLY A 153 -11.05 -1.63 -47.13
C GLY A 153 -10.57 -2.16 -48.46
N VAL A 154 -10.13 -1.25 -49.31
CA VAL A 154 -9.54 -1.53 -50.61
C VAL A 154 -8.06 -1.85 -50.40
N THR A 155 -7.64 -3.01 -50.88
CA THR A 155 -6.23 -3.42 -50.86
C THR A 155 -5.45 -2.86 -52.05
N TRP A 156 -4.13 -2.72 -51.91
CA TRP A 156 -3.27 -2.33 -53.03
C TRP A 156 -3.39 -3.31 -54.22
N GLN A 157 -3.56 -4.60 -53.92
CA GLN A 157 -3.75 -5.66 -54.91
C GLN A 157 -5.05 -5.52 -55.71
N GLU A 158 -6.15 -5.12 -55.07
CA GLU A 158 -7.44 -4.85 -55.76
C GLU A 158 -7.37 -3.64 -56.68
N MET A 159 -6.55 -2.65 -56.35
CA MET A 159 -6.30 -1.48 -57.21
C MET A 159 -5.27 -1.78 -58.32
N GLY A 160 -4.66 -2.96 -58.33
CA GLY A 160 -3.59 -3.32 -59.27
C GLY A 160 -2.33 -2.46 -59.13
N LEU A 161 -2.13 -1.85 -57.96
CA LEU A 161 -1.01 -0.96 -57.66
C LEU A 161 -0.05 -1.64 -56.70
N GLU A 162 1.24 -1.33 -56.82
CA GLU A 162 2.19 -1.73 -55.78
C GLU A 162 2.02 -0.83 -54.56
N PRO A 163 2.17 -1.37 -53.33
CA PRO A 163 2.20 -0.55 -52.13
C PRO A 163 3.17 0.62 -52.32
N TRP A 164 2.70 1.84 -52.04
CA TRP A 164 3.48 3.10 -52.17
C TRP A 164 3.67 3.66 -53.59
N GLN A 165 2.91 3.18 -54.59
CA GLN A 165 2.91 3.79 -55.92
C GLN A 165 2.11 5.10 -55.90
N ASP A 166 2.80 6.24 -56.08
CA ASP A 166 2.16 7.56 -56.12
C ASP A 166 1.28 7.71 -57.37
N LEU A 167 0.00 8.03 -57.17
CA LEU A 167 -0.93 8.37 -58.25
C LEU A 167 -0.61 9.80 -58.74
N GLU A 168 0.31 9.92 -59.70
CA GLU A 168 0.48 11.18 -60.45
C GLU A 168 -0.82 11.49 -61.22
N GLU A 169 -1.37 12.67 -60.95
CA GLU A 169 -2.67 13.16 -61.42
C GLU A 169 -2.80 13.07 -62.96
N ALA A 170 -3.67 12.16 -63.43
CA ALA A 170 -4.24 12.26 -64.76
C ALA A 170 -5.57 13.01 -64.66
N GLN A 171 -5.57 14.19 -65.29
CA GLN A 171 -6.62 15.21 -65.40
C GLN A 171 -7.96 14.71 -65.94
#